data_AF-A0A497DPV7-F1
#
_entry.id   AF-A0A497DPV7-F1
#
_cell.length_a   1.000
_cell.length_b   1.000
_cell.length_c   1.000
_cell.angle_alpha   90.00
_cell.angle_beta   90.00
_cell.angle_gamma   90.00
#
_symmetry.space_group_name_H-M   'P 1'
#
loop_
_entity.id
_entity.type
_entity.pdbx_description
1 polymer ?
#
loop_
_entity_poly.entity_id
_entity_poly.type
_entity_poly.pdbx_seq_one_letter_code
_entity_poly.pdbx_strand_id
1 'polypeptide(L)'
;SSWRNCWITLGIPEIFTLDLGHVEGEIYKKMPLNYVNTETRRLNIRYSLLVEQMALSQSAFHYWQEQAKNTQSGGSLFDSQPSLSPGNICNVDEENELVIGFFSVSGVTERRVFIEDVPGLKIQKDLNYCKPGEYPKFLSYFPLAYLPVYMALEIVEGYRTFGEVHKYCVDCRDYKGSTHIKPDFW
;
A
#
# COMPACT_ATOMS: atom_id res chain seq x y z
N SER A 1 8.64 20.44 -14.02
CA SER A 1 8.17 19.33 -13.17
C SER A 1 7.77 19.88 -11.81
N SER A 2 6.67 19.42 -11.24
CA SER A 2 6.23 19.83 -9.89
C SER A 2 6.81 18.84 -8.88
N TRP A 3 7.88 19.23 -8.19
CA TRP A 3 8.46 18.47 -7.07
C TRP A 3 7.59 18.53 -5.78
N ARG A 4 6.39 19.13 -5.87
CA ARG A 4 5.52 19.37 -4.71
C ARG A 4 4.51 18.26 -4.47
N ASN A 5 4.35 17.34 -5.42
CA ASN A 5 3.38 16.25 -5.34
C ASN A 5 4.10 14.91 -5.21
N CYS A 6 3.66 14.13 -4.22
CA CYS A 6 4.15 12.77 -3.99
C CYS A 6 3.07 11.78 -4.45
N TRP A 7 3.41 10.88 -5.36
CA TRP A 7 2.52 9.84 -5.83
C TRP A 7 2.88 8.53 -5.14
N ILE A 8 1.99 8.01 -4.30
CA ILE A 8 2.22 6.78 -3.54
C ILE A 8 1.38 5.67 -4.15
N THR A 9 2.04 4.62 -4.63
CA THR A 9 1.40 3.41 -5.15
C THR A 9 1.80 2.23 -4.27
N LEU A 10 0.80 1.57 -3.68
CA LEU A 10 1.00 0.44 -2.78
C LEU A 10 0.16 -0.75 -3.27
N GLY A 11 0.76 -1.94 -3.25
CA GLY A 11 0.02 -3.18 -3.38
C GLY A 11 -0.79 -3.45 -2.11
N ILE A 12 -2.00 -3.94 -2.28
CA ILE A 12 -2.83 -4.43 -1.17
C ILE A 12 -2.42 -5.89 -0.97
N PRO A 13 -1.94 -6.28 0.24
CA PRO A 13 -1.42 -7.64 0.48
C PRO A 13 -2.54 -8.68 0.63
N GLU A 14 -3.80 -8.26 0.63
CA GLU A 14 -4.95 -9.13 0.80
C GLU A 14 -5.22 -9.93 -0.48
N ILE A 15 -5.34 -11.24 -0.33
CA ILE A 15 -5.66 -12.16 -1.42
C ILE A 15 -7.15 -12.46 -1.38
N PHE A 16 -7.81 -12.25 -2.51
CA PHE A 16 -9.24 -12.46 -2.68
C PHE A 16 -9.48 -13.64 -3.61
N THR A 17 -9.98 -14.75 -3.07
CA THR A 17 -10.39 -15.92 -3.86
C THR A 17 -11.90 -16.09 -3.79
N LEU A 18 -12.54 -16.36 -4.94
CA LEU A 18 -13.96 -16.63 -5.03
C LEU A 18 -14.19 -17.90 -5.86
N ASP A 19 -15.03 -18.79 -5.36
CA ASP A 19 -15.56 -19.93 -6.11
C ASP A 19 -16.99 -19.63 -6.56
N LEU A 20 -17.21 -19.63 -7.88
CA LEU A 20 -18.52 -19.39 -8.47
C LEU A 20 -19.44 -20.61 -8.43
N GLY A 21 -18.92 -21.81 -8.10
CA GLY A 21 -19.73 -23.04 -8.02
C GLY A 21 -20.87 -22.97 -7.00
N HIS A 22 -20.77 -22.06 -6.03
CA HIS A 22 -21.76 -21.84 -4.97
C HIS A 22 -22.52 -20.51 -5.10
N VAL A 23 -22.33 -19.78 -6.20
CA VAL A 23 -23.01 -18.50 -6.46
C VAL A 23 -24.19 -18.75 -7.41
N GLU A 24 -25.38 -18.27 -7.06
CA GLU A 24 -26.51 -18.29 -7.98
C GLU A 24 -26.26 -17.31 -9.14
N GLY A 25 -26.02 -17.86 -10.33
CA GLY A 25 -25.74 -17.11 -11.55
C GLY A 25 -24.24 -16.85 -11.78
N GLU A 26 -23.93 -16.07 -12.82
CA GLU A 26 -22.54 -15.88 -13.27
C GLU A 26 -21.86 -14.64 -12.66
N ILE A 27 -22.59 -13.82 -11.89
CA ILE A 27 -22.12 -12.51 -11.44
C ILE A 27 -22.26 -12.38 -9.92
N TYR A 28 -21.11 -12.34 -9.25
CA TYR A 28 -21.04 -11.93 -7.85
C TYR A 28 -20.92 -10.40 -7.75
N LYS A 29 -21.76 -9.76 -6.94
CA LYS A 29 -21.79 -8.30 -6.76
C LYS A 29 -21.46 -7.94 -5.31
N LYS A 30 -20.91 -6.73 -5.13
CA LYS A 30 -20.62 -6.13 -3.81
C LYS A 30 -19.56 -6.86 -2.98
N MET A 31 -18.56 -7.45 -3.63
CA MET A 31 -17.35 -7.92 -2.92
C MET A 31 -16.53 -6.71 -2.43
N PRO A 32 -16.31 -6.54 -1.12
CA PRO A 32 -15.43 -5.51 -0.62
C PRO A 32 -13.96 -5.90 -0.91
N LEU A 33 -13.27 -5.11 -1.73
CA LEU A 33 -11.87 -5.39 -2.13
C LEU A 33 -10.84 -4.55 -1.39
N ASN A 34 -11.25 -3.40 -0.84
CA ASN A 34 -10.35 -2.51 -0.13
C ASN A 34 -11.13 -1.51 0.72
N TYR A 35 -10.60 -1.24 1.91
CA TYR A 35 -11.10 -0.17 2.79
C TYR A 35 -9.99 0.85 3.05
N VAL A 36 -10.34 2.13 2.94
CA VAL A 36 -9.44 3.24 3.25
C VAL A 36 -10.11 4.11 4.30
N ASN A 37 -9.44 4.29 5.44
CA ASN A 37 -9.94 5.15 6.50
C ASN A 37 -9.85 6.64 6.13
N THR A 38 -10.62 7.47 6.83
CA THR A 38 -10.62 8.93 6.65
C THR A 38 -9.61 9.66 7.53
N GLU A 39 -8.91 8.93 8.39
CA GLU A 39 -7.89 9.44 9.30
C GLU A 39 -6.55 9.66 8.58
N THR A 40 -6.33 8.98 7.45
CA THR A 40 -5.12 9.14 6.65
C THR A 40 -5.32 10.17 5.53
N ARG A 41 -4.20 10.71 5.05
CA ARG A 41 -4.18 11.70 3.95
C ARG A 41 -4.46 11.08 2.57
N ARG A 42 -4.70 9.77 2.48
CA ARG A 42 -4.88 9.03 1.20
C ARG A 42 -6.09 9.49 0.40
N LEU A 43 -7.11 10.02 1.08
CA LEU A 43 -8.36 10.47 0.47
C LEU A 43 -8.41 11.99 0.25
N ASN A 44 -7.36 12.75 0.60
CA ASN A 44 -7.38 14.22 0.62
C ASN A 44 -7.59 14.90 -0.73
N ILE A 45 -7.18 14.26 -1.83
CA ILE A 45 -7.21 14.84 -3.18
C ILE A 45 -8.01 13.92 -4.09
N ARG A 46 -7.47 12.73 -4.36
CA ARG A 46 -8.06 11.71 -5.21
C ARG A 46 -7.40 10.39 -4.86
N TYR A 47 -8.16 9.30 -4.90
CA TYR A 47 -7.64 7.95 -4.65
C TYR A 47 -7.83 7.09 -5.90
N SER A 48 -6.82 6.29 -6.27
CA SER A 48 -6.89 5.35 -7.39
C SER A 48 -6.75 3.93 -6.87
N LEU A 49 -7.59 3.03 -7.37
CA LEU A 49 -7.49 1.59 -7.12
C LEU A 49 -7.43 0.87 -8.47
N LEU A 50 -6.38 0.08 -8.69
CA LEU A 50 -6.31 -0.89 -9.77
C LEU A 50 -6.78 -2.23 -9.23
N VAL A 51 -7.72 -2.85 -9.91
CA VAL A 51 -8.18 -4.21 -9.63
C VAL A 51 -7.77 -5.09 -10.79
N GLU A 52 -7.06 -6.17 -10.49
CA GLU A 52 -6.67 -7.21 -11.43
C GLU A 52 -7.45 -8.47 -11.07
N GLN A 53 -8.25 -8.96 -12.01
CA GLN A 53 -9.03 -10.18 -11.84
C GLN A 53 -8.42 -11.28 -12.70
N MET A 54 -8.10 -12.41 -12.08
CA MET A 54 -7.48 -13.56 -12.72
C MET A 54 -8.43 -14.76 -12.72
N ALA A 55 -8.54 -15.45 -13.85
CA ALA A 55 -9.24 -16.74 -13.90
C ALA A 55 -8.33 -17.85 -13.36
N LEU A 56 -8.75 -18.54 -12.31
CA LEU A 56 -7.94 -19.57 -11.65
C LEU A 56 -8.39 -20.98 -12.07
N SER A 57 -7.42 -21.85 -12.34
CA SER A 57 -7.67 -23.30 -12.35
C SER A 57 -7.97 -23.78 -10.93
N GLN A 58 -8.55 -24.97 -10.80
CA GLN A 58 -8.84 -25.56 -9.49
C GLN A 58 -7.59 -25.66 -8.60
N SER A 59 -6.45 -26.12 -9.15
CA SER A 59 -5.19 -26.22 -8.41
C SER A 59 -4.64 -24.85 -7.99
N ALA A 60 -4.73 -23.84 -8.88
CA ALA A 60 -4.33 -22.48 -8.55
C ALA A 60 -5.22 -21.87 -7.47
N PHE A 61 -6.54 -22.11 -7.52
CA PHE A 61 -7.48 -21.66 -6.50
C PHE A 61 -7.12 -22.23 -5.12
N HIS A 62 -6.84 -23.54 -5.02
CA HIS A 62 -6.43 -24.15 -3.75
C HIS A 62 -5.12 -23.56 -3.23
N TYR A 63 -4.12 -23.36 -4.10
CA TYR A 63 -2.86 -22.73 -3.71
C TYR A 63 -3.06 -21.31 -3.16
N TRP A 64 -3.80 -20.45 -3.87
CA TRP A 64 -4.06 -19.08 -3.43
C TRP A 64 -4.95 -19.01 -2.18
N GLN A 65 -5.88 -19.96 -2.01
CA GLN A 65 -6.71 -20.06 -0.82
C GLN A 65 -5.88 -20.42 0.42
N GLU A 66 -4.92 -21.35 0.30
CA GLU A 66 -3.99 -21.66 1.40
C GLU A 66 -3.04 -20.49 1.66
N GLN A 67 -2.54 -19.84 0.61
CA GLN A 67 -1.70 -18.64 0.76
C GLN A 67 -2.45 -17.48 1.44
N ALA A 68 -3.74 -17.31 1.13
CA ALA A 68 -4.60 -16.34 1.80
C ALA A 68 -4.70 -16.66 3.30
N LYS A 69 -5.00 -17.91 3.67
CA LYS A 69 -5.03 -18.35 5.08
C LYS A 69 -3.71 -18.09 5.80
N ASN A 70 -2.58 -18.35 5.14
CA ASN A 70 -1.24 -18.17 5.71
C ASN A 70 -0.85 -16.69 5.87
N THR A 71 -1.30 -15.82 4.98
CA THR A 71 -0.91 -14.39 4.97
C THR A 71 -1.87 -13.54 5.82
N GLN A 72 -3.11 -13.99 5.98
CA GLN A 72 -4.18 -13.28 6.69
C GLN A 72 -4.42 -13.83 8.11
N SER A 73 -3.78 -14.94 8.51
CA SER A 73 -3.70 -15.34 9.92
C SER A 73 -2.86 -14.30 10.68
N GLY A 74 -3.45 -13.68 11.70
CA GLY A 74 -3.04 -12.42 12.31
C GLY A 74 -1.74 -12.40 13.12
N GLY A 75 -0.78 -13.29 12.86
CA GLY A 75 0.50 -13.38 13.58
C GLY A 75 0.39 -13.52 15.10
N SER A 76 -0.75 -13.96 15.63
CA SER A 76 -0.97 -14.18 17.06
C SER A 76 -0.19 -15.40 17.55
N LEU A 77 0.16 -15.43 18.84
CA LEU A 77 0.87 -16.56 19.47
C LEU A 77 0.11 -17.90 19.33
N PHE A 78 -1.19 -17.85 19.07
CA PHE A 78 -2.07 -18.99 18.91
C PHE A 78 -2.45 -19.26 17.45
N ASP A 79 -1.86 -18.56 16.49
CA ASP A 79 -2.17 -18.80 15.08
C ASP A 79 -1.57 -20.12 14.61
N SER A 80 -2.31 -20.80 13.74
CA SER A 80 -1.84 -22.02 13.08
C SER A 80 -0.56 -21.71 12.32
N GLN A 81 0.46 -22.54 12.51
CA GLN A 81 1.70 -22.46 11.72
C GLN A 81 1.35 -22.50 10.23
N PRO A 82 1.91 -21.59 9.40
CA PRO A 82 1.68 -21.60 7.97
C PRO A 82 2.00 -22.97 7.40
N SER A 83 1.02 -23.58 6.72
CA SER A 83 1.23 -24.86 6.06
C SER A 83 2.03 -24.64 4.78
N LEU A 84 3.00 -25.50 4.52
CA LEU A 84 3.67 -25.49 3.22
C LEU A 84 2.68 -26.02 2.17
N SER A 85 2.20 -25.13 1.31
CA SER A 85 1.34 -25.52 0.20
C SER A 85 2.19 -26.19 -0.88
N PRO A 86 1.88 -27.46 -1.27
CA PRO A 86 2.59 -28.11 -2.35
C PRO A 86 2.43 -27.30 -3.64
N GLY A 87 3.56 -26.94 -4.23
CA GLY A 87 3.61 -26.27 -5.53
C GLY A 87 3.39 -27.24 -6.70
N ASN A 88 3.51 -26.70 -7.91
CA ASN A 88 3.64 -27.48 -9.14
C ASN A 88 5.00 -27.26 -9.83
N ILE A 89 6.00 -26.77 -9.07
CA ILE A 89 7.36 -26.53 -9.53
C ILE A 89 8.26 -27.55 -8.85
N CYS A 90 9.19 -28.14 -9.59
CA CYS A 90 10.18 -29.09 -9.08
C CYS A 90 11.58 -28.79 -9.64
N ASN A 91 12.61 -29.21 -8.91
CA ASN A 91 13.97 -29.27 -9.44
C ASN A 91 14.13 -30.55 -10.28
N VAL A 92 14.68 -30.42 -11.48
CA VAL A 92 14.92 -31.53 -12.41
C VAL A 92 16.19 -32.32 -12.10
N ASP A 93 17.14 -31.73 -11.37
CA ASP A 93 18.41 -32.34 -10.97
C ASP A 93 18.31 -32.98 -9.57
N GLU A 94 17.42 -32.50 -8.71
CA GLU A 94 17.23 -32.98 -7.34
C GLU A 94 15.74 -33.13 -6.96
N GLU A 95 15.17 -34.33 -7.15
CA GLU A 95 13.74 -34.58 -6.89
C GLU A 95 13.30 -34.37 -5.43
N ASN A 96 14.24 -34.46 -4.48
CA ASN A 96 13.97 -34.27 -3.05
C ASN A 96 14.11 -32.81 -2.60
N GLU A 97 14.53 -31.90 -3.50
CA GLU A 97 14.59 -30.48 -3.17
C GLU A 97 13.17 -29.91 -3.05
N LEU A 98 12.91 -29.25 -1.92
CA LEU A 98 11.66 -28.57 -1.69
C LEU A 98 11.65 -27.21 -2.40
N VAL A 99 10.90 -27.10 -3.49
CA VAL A 99 10.70 -25.84 -4.21
C VAL A 99 9.40 -25.16 -3.77
N ILE A 100 9.49 -23.89 -3.39
CA ILE A 100 8.35 -23.09 -2.96
C ILE A 100 7.81 -22.28 -4.14
N GLY A 101 6.50 -22.34 -4.34
CA GLY A 101 5.80 -21.50 -5.32
C GLY A 101 4.79 -22.28 -6.16
N PHE A 102 4.03 -21.56 -6.95
CA PHE A 102 3.07 -22.14 -7.89
C PHE A 102 3.13 -21.38 -9.21
N PHE A 103 3.33 -22.12 -10.29
CA PHE A 103 3.30 -21.61 -11.64
C PHE A 103 1.88 -21.74 -12.20
N SER A 104 1.30 -20.62 -12.65
CA SER A 104 -0.01 -20.61 -13.30
C SER A 104 -0.04 -19.65 -14.47
N VAL A 105 -0.91 -19.94 -15.44
CA VAL A 105 -1.22 -19.05 -16.56
C VAL A 105 -2.71 -18.77 -16.50
N SER A 106 -3.10 -17.50 -16.54
CA SER A 106 -4.49 -17.08 -16.45
C SER A 106 -4.76 -15.88 -17.37
N GLY A 107 -6.01 -15.76 -17.82
CA GLY A 107 -6.49 -14.51 -18.39
C GLY A 107 -6.64 -13.47 -17.29
N VAL A 108 -6.13 -12.26 -17.53
CA VAL A 108 -6.21 -11.13 -16.60
C VAL A 108 -7.14 -10.07 -17.17
N THR A 109 -8.07 -9.59 -16.36
CA THR A 109 -8.90 -8.42 -16.64
C THR A 109 -8.58 -7.33 -15.63
N GLU A 110 -8.22 -6.16 -16.13
CA GLU A 110 -7.85 -5.02 -15.27
C GLU A 110 -8.93 -3.95 -15.29
N ARG A 111 -9.18 -3.35 -14.14
CA ARG A 111 -10.04 -2.17 -14.03
C ARG A 111 -9.45 -1.18 -13.03
N ARG A 112 -9.22 0.04 -13.50
CA ARG A 112 -8.85 1.16 -12.64
C ARG A 112 -10.07 2.01 -12.29
N VAL A 113 -10.23 2.31 -11.01
CA VAL A 113 -11.26 3.23 -10.51
C VAL A 113 -10.60 4.41 -9.80
N PHE A 114 -11.26 5.56 -9.88
CA PHE A 114 -10.89 6.78 -9.17
C PHE A 114 -12.00 7.16 -8.21
N ILE A 115 -11.61 7.53 -6.99
CA ILE A 115 -12.50 8.02 -5.95
C ILE A 115 -12.12 9.46 -5.66
N GLU A 116 -13.09 10.35 -5.85
CA GLU A 116 -13.03 11.78 -5.59
C GLU A 116 -14.40 12.26 -5.08
N ASP A 117 -14.40 13.34 -4.28
CA ASP A 117 -15.62 14.06 -3.87
C ASP A 117 -16.80 13.21 -3.39
N VAL A 118 -16.53 12.25 -2.49
CA VAL A 118 -17.57 11.38 -1.92
C VAL A 118 -18.54 12.22 -1.05
N PRO A 119 -19.84 12.32 -1.40
CA PRO A 119 -20.78 13.16 -0.68
C PRO A 119 -20.91 12.74 0.80
N GLY A 120 -20.80 13.71 1.70
CA GLY A 120 -20.91 13.49 3.14
C GLY A 120 -19.66 12.89 3.81
N LEU A 121 -18.61 12.56 3.05
CA LEU A 121 -17.36 12.05 3.61
C LEU A 121 -16.56 13.19 4.24
N LYS A 122 -16.42 13.16 5.56
CA LYS A 122 -15.56 14.09 6.30
C LYS A 122 -14.16 13.48 6.43
N ILE A 123 -13.21 14.03 5.68
CA ILE A 123 -11.80 13.63 5.78
C ILE A 123 -11.17 14.37 6.96
N GLN A 124 -10.52 13.64 7.86
CA GLN A 124 -9.79 14.26 8.97
C GLN A 124 -8.49 14.85 8.42
N LYS A 125 -8.42 16.18 8.38
CA LYS A 125 -7.18 16.87 8.00
C LYS A 125 -6.27 16.92 9.21
N ASP A 126 -5.14 16.23 9.13
CA ASP A 126 -4.04 16.44 10.07
C ASP A 126 -3.40 17.81 9.80
N LEU A 127 -3.83 18.80 10.58
CA LEU A 127 -3.31 20.17 10.52
C LEU A 127 -1.88 20.29 11.02
N ASN A 128 -1.33 19.28 11.70
CA ASN A 128 0.03 19.28 12.21
C ASN A 128 1.00 18.52 11.31
N TYR A 129 0.49 17.87 10.26
CA TYR A 129 1.32 17.15 9.30
C TYR A 129 2.34 18.08 8.65
N CYS A 130 3.63 17.75 8.83
CA CYS A 130 4.76 18.52 8.31
C CYS A 130 4.82 19.99 8.76
N LYS A 131 4.22 20.31 9.91
CA LYS A 131 4.49 21.59 10.57
C LYS A 131 5.93 21.63 11.06
N PRO A 132 6.67 22.71 10.79
CA PRO A 132 8.01 22.88 11.34
C PRO A 132 7.93 22.97 12.86
N GLY A 133 8.81 22.24 13.54
CA GLY A 133 9.02 22.40 14.97
C GLY A 133 9.63 23.76 15.31
N GLU A 134 9.77 24.07 16.60
CA GLU A 134 10.49 25.28 17.00
C GLU A 134 11.97 25.19 16.62
N TYR A 135 12.49 26.28 16.06
CA TYR A 135 13.88 26.42 15.65
C TYR A 135 14.83 26.13 16.84
N PRO A 136 15.71 25.13 16.77
CA PRO A 136 16.78 25.00 17.75
C PRO A 136 17.72 26.21 17.57
N LYS A 137 17.74 27.11 18.56
CA LYS A 137 18.52 28.36 18.53
C LYS A 137 20.03 28.17 18.29
N PHE A 138 20.52 26.93 18.34
CA PHE A 138 21.92 26.59 18.20
C PHE A 138 22.15 25.46 17.18
N LEU A 139 22.04 25.76 15.89
CA LEU A 139 22.53 24.85 14.84
C LEU A 139 24.03 24.52 15.00
N SER A 140 24.78 25.35 15.72
CA SER A 140 26.20 25.17 16.04
C SER A 140 26.52 24.00 16.98
N TYR A 141 25.52 23.38 17.62
CA TYR A 141 25.73 22.25 18.53
C TYR A 141 25.29 20.90 17.98
N PHE A 142 24.75 20.80 16.75
CA PHE A 142 24.43 19.49 16.19
C PHE A 142 25.70 18.72 15.86
N PRO A 143 25.92 17.53 16.47
CA PRO A 143 26.96 16.62 16.03
C PRO A 143 26.75 16.27 14.55
N LEU A 144 27.83 15.98 13.80
CA LEU A 144 27.72 15.51 12.40
C LEU A 144 26.81 14.28 12.25
N ALA A 145 26.63 13.49 13.31
CA ALA A 145 25.72 12.35 13.37
C ALA A 145 24.23 12.71 13.20
N TYR A 146 23.84 13.98 13.40
CA TYR A 146 22.47 14.45 13.23
C TYR A 146 22.17 14.95 11.81
N LEU A 147 23.16 14.94 10.91
CA LEU A 147 22.97 15.37 9.53
C LEU A 147 22.53 14.20 8.63
N PRO A 148 21.69 14.46 7.61
CA PRO A 148 21.11 15.77 7.24
C PRO A 148 19.87 16.13 8.09
N VAL A 149 19.73 17.42 8.41
CA VAL A 149 18.51 18.00 9.01
C VAL A 149 17.63 18.58 7.90
N TYR A 150 16.32 18.34 7.97
CA TYR A 150 15.35 18.85 6.99
C TYR A 150 14.55 19.99 7.59
N MET A 151 14.49 21.13 6.89
CA MET A 151 13.89 22.36 7.42
C MET A 151 12.74 22.83 6.53
N ALA A 152 11.70 23.40 7.13
CA ALA A 152 10.60 24.04 6.41
C ALA A 152 10.23 25.39 7.02
N LEU A 153 9.64 26.26 6.20
CA LEU A 153 9.06 27.53 6.61
C LEU A 153 7.55 27.48 6.40
N GLU A 154 6.80 27.72 7.47
CA GLU A 154 5.36 27.88 7.45
C GLU A 154 5.00 29.36 7.71
N ILE A 155 4.04 29.90 6.96
CA ILE A 155 3.50 31.24 7.17
C ILE A 155 2.00 31.11 7.36
N VAL A 156 1.52 31.31 8.60
CA VAL A 156 0.10 31.24 8.96
C VAL A 156 -0.31 32.58 9.55
N GLU A 157 -1.30 33.25 8.94
CA GLU A 157 -1.85 34.52 9.44
C GLU A 157 -0.79 35.62 9.71
N GLY A 158 0.30 35.61 8.94
CA GLY A 158 1.42 36.56 9.08
C GLY A 158 2.51 36.14 10.08
N TYR A 159 2.29 35.09 10.88
CA TYR A 159 3.30 34.48 11.74
C TYR A 159 4.17 33.52 10.95
N ARG A 160 5.50 33.61 11.14
CA ARG A 160 6.49 32.74 10.48
C ARG A 160 7.03 31.73 11.47
N THR A 161 6.83 30.45 11.17
CA THR A 161 7.43 29.34 11.91
C THR A 161 8.48 28.68 11.02
N PHE A 162 9.71 28.63 11.49
CA PHE A 162 10.82 27.99 10.80
C PHE A 162 11.45 26.96 11.73
N GLY A 163 11.70 25.76 11.23
CA GLY A 163 12.32 24.71 12.02
C GLY A 163 12.34 23.37 11.31
N GLU A 164 12.73 22.35 12.08
CA GLU A 164 12.91 20.99 11.58
C GLU A 164 11.56 20.35 11.23
N VAL A 165 11.57 19.59 10.15
CA VAL A 165 10.49 18.69 9.74
C VAL A 165 11.05 17.30 9.52
N HIS A 166 10.18 16.29 9.58
CA HIS A 166 10.58 14.95 9.19
C HIS A 166 10.99 14.89 7.72
N LYS A 167 11.93 13.99 7.40
CA LYS A 167 12.42 13.76 6.02
C LYS A 167 11.30 13.56 5.01
N TYR A 168 10.27 12.77 5.35
CA TYR A 168 9.13 12.50 4.48
C TYR A 168 8.33 13.75 4.05
N CYS A 169 8.52 14.88 4.74
CA CYS A 169 7.90 16.16 4.39
C CYS A 169 8.56 16.85 3.20
N VAL A 170 9.83 16.54 2.92
CA VAL A 170 10.62 17.19 1.87
C VAL A 170 11.14 16.20 0.83
N ASP A 171 11.27 14.92 1.19
CA ASP A 171 11.65 13.85 0.28
C ASP A 171 10.55 12.79 0.21
N CYS A 172 9.82 12.79 -0.90
CA CYS A 172 8.76 11.83 -1.16
C CYS A 172 9.24 10.38 -1.03
N ARG A 173 10.49 10.11 -1.44
CA ARG A 173 11.08 8.76 -1.55
C ARG A 173 11.24 8.06 -0.19
N ASP A 174 11.05 8.80 0.89
CA ASP A 174 10.98 8.23 2.25
C ASP A 174 9.75 7.32 2.42
N TYR A 175 8.68 7.57 1.66
CA TYR A 175 7.53 6.67 1.60
C TYR A 175 7.80 5.49 0.66
N LYS A 176 7.53 4.27 1.14
CA LYS A 176 7.55 3.06 0.30
C LYS A 176 6.59 3.22 -0.89
N GLY A 177 7.03 2.84 -2.09
CA GLY A 177 6.21 2.88 -3.31
C GLY A 177 5.87 4.29 -3.80
N SER A 178 6.61 5.31 -3.32
CA SER A 178 6.38 6.69 -3.72
C SER A 178 7.29 7.15 -4.86
N THR A 179 6.83 8.14 -5.62
CA THR A 179 7.61 8.80 -6.65
C THR A 179 7.16 10.26 -6.84
N HIS A 180 8.08 11.09 -7.31
CA HIS A 180 7.81 12.47 -7.75
C HIS A 180 7.30 12.51 -9.21
N ILE A 181 7.39 11.38 -9.92
CA ILE A 181 6.93 11.23 -11.30
C ILE A 181 5.44 10.92 -11.25
N LYS A 182 4.64 11.75 -11.92
CA LYS A 182 3.19 11.53 -12.03
C LYS A 182 2.93 10.23 -12.81
N PRO A 183 2.16 9.27 -12.25
CA PRO A 183 1.78 8.08 -12.99
C PRO A 183 0.93 8.43 -14.22
N ASP A 184 1.10 7.70 -15.32
CA ASP A 184 0.38 7.96 -16.58
C ASP A 184 -1.14 7.80 -16.44
N PHE A 185 -1.58 6.98 -15.49
CA PHE A 185 -2.99 6.78 -15.20
C PHE A 185 -3.61 7.92 -14.39
N TRP A 186 -2.83 8.86 -13.87
CA TRP A 186 -3.30 9.92 -12.97
C TRP A 186 -3.73 11.19 -13.69
#